data_AF-A0AAE0UJW5-F1
#
_entry.id   AF-A0AAE0UJW5-F1
#
_cell.length_a   1.000
_cell.length_b   1.000
_cell.length_c   1.000
_cell.angle_alpha   90.00
_cell.angle_beta   90.00
_cell.angle_gamma   90.00
#
_symmetry.space_group_name_H-M   'P 1'
#
loop_
_entity.id
_entity.type
_entity.pdbx_description
1 polymer ?
#
loop_
_entity_poly.entity_id
_entity_poly.type
_entity_poly.pdbx_seq_one_letter_code
_entity_poly.pdbx_strand_id
1 'polypeptide(L)'
;MRILDENSITSLRQKSFEGLKSLFFLSLLNNSVEQLPKTSLCVEMPRLNWLELEGNKISSLWSSSFKNCTSLTVLDLSINQILDLPPSLFHRLHNVQQLNISNNPLKHVYEDQFDSFINLQSLSMEEVEIPNISIRMFGFLSNLSHIYSPNVRSCKPNTDGISSFENLLANIILRVFVWVVAFAICFGNIFVICLRSCVGSENEHHTMAIKSLCCADCLMGVYLFFIGAFDVKYCGEYNRHAHVWMESLSCQLIGSLALLSTEVSVMMLTYMTLEKYVCIVFPFHHYRAGRKRTLCSLTSIWALGFVLALAPFCDRHTFGNFYGRNGVCFPLHSDQAEKPGARCYPTGIFLGLNLFAFILIVFSYSSMFYSIQKTAKSARQTTFDLEVSVAKRFFFIVFTDAMCWIPIFLLKILSLLQVQITGTLILWVVIFILPINSALNPILYTITTSAFQERLRNSCMRLREKFMYASEKFMYASQREIHVCISESVCVLKPVISKRRTHTWVRPPSIAPWSSSDAHVPTVGAFGSAQGSNQIRDHANVSDLV
;
A
#
# COMPACT_ATOMS: atom_id res chain seq x y z
N MET A 1 1.59 60.68 20.78
CA MET A 1 2.67 59.69 20.94
C MET A 1 3.19 59.81 22.37
N ARG A 2 3.50 58.70 23.05
CA ARG A 2 4.10 58.70 24.40
C ARG A 2 5.16 57.60 24.45
N ILE A 3 6.40 57.99 24.74
CA ILE A 3 7.57 57.12 24.82
C ILE A 3 8.02 57.13 26.29
N LEU A 4 8.09 55.95 26.90
CA LEU A 4 8.38 55.75 28.33
C LEU A 4 9.47 54.70 28.54
N ASP A 5 10.41 54.61 27.60
CA ASP A 5 11.43 53.57 27.56
C ASP A 5 12.45 53.75 28.67
N GLU A 6 13.01 52.63 29.16
CA GLU A 6 14.12 52.61 30.14
C GLU A 6 13.83 53.35 31.46
N ASN A 7 12.56 53.46 31.87
CA ASN A 7 12.15 54.21 33.07
C ASN A 7 11.96 53.32 34.31
N SER A 8 12.44 52.07 34.29
CA SER A 8 12.29 51.10 35.39
C SER A 8 10.84 50.96 35.90
N ILE A 9 9.85 51.15 35.02
CA ILE A 9 8.43 51.08 35.38
C ILE A 9 8.09 49.63 35.75
N THR A 10 7.57 49.41 36.96
CA THR A 10 7.24 48.06 37.46
C THR A 10 5.77 47.68 37.31
N SER A 11 4.86 48.66 37.37
CA SER A 11 3.42 48.42 37.33
C SER A 11 2.68 49.49 36.55
N LEU A 12 1.82 49.03 35.64
CA LEU A 12 0.90 49.89 34.89
C LEU A 12 -0.46 49.88 35.60
N ARG A 13 -0.87 51.04 36.14
CA ARG A 13 -2.21 51.21 36.71
C ARG A 13 -3.14 51.79 35.64
N GLN A 14 -4.39 51.33 35.59
CA GLN A 14 -5.38 51.83 34.61
C GLN A 14 -5.53 53.35 34.66
N LYS A 15 -5.58 53.93 35.87
CA LYS A 15 -5.70 55.37 36.09
C LYS A 15 -4.52 56.18 35.53
N SER A 16 -3.35 55.56 35.33
CA SER A 16 -2.19 56.24 34.74
C SER A 16 -2.39 56.66 33.28
N PHE A 17 -3.39 56.07 32.62
CA PHE A 17 -3.74 56.35 31.22
C PHE A 17 -5.07 57.08 31.06
N GLU A 18 -5.72 57.48 32.16
CA GLU A 18 -7.05 58.10 32.16
C GLU A 18 -7.08 59.35 31.27
N GLY A 19 -8.05 59.41 30.35
CA GLY A 19 -8.25 60.55 29.46
C GLY A 19 -7.32 60.62 28.23
N LEU A 20 -6.44 59.65 27.99
CA LEU A 20 -5.53 59.60 26.84
C LEU A 20 -6.23 59.17 25.52
N LYS A 21 -7.38 59.77 25.22
CA LYS A 21 -8.28 59.37 24.12
C LYS A 21 -7.68 59.51 22.71
N SER A 22 -6.67 60.36 22.56
CA SER A 22 -5.98 60.63 21.29
C SER A 22 -4.63 59.93 21.16
N LEU A 23 -4.24 59.09 22.13
CA LEU A 23 -2.95 58.42 22.09
C LEU A 23 -2.94 57.37 20.97
N PHE A 24 -1.97 57.53 20.05
CA PHE A 24 -1.80 56.68 18.87
C PHE A 24 -0.64 55.68 19.02
N PHE A 25 0.43 56.09 19.70
CA PHE A 25 1.66 55.31 19.88
C PHE A 25 2.04 55.34 21.36
N LEU A 26 2.30 54.17 21.92
CA LEU A 26 2.81 53.96 23.27
C LEU A 26 4.02 53.02 23.23
N SER A 27 5.16 53.51 23.69
CA SER A 27 6.36 52.70 23.88
C SER A 27 6.75 52.62 25.35
N LEU A 28 7.06 51.41 25.79
CA LEU A 28 7.45 51.03 27.15
C LEU A 28 8.67 50.09 27.12
N LEU A 29 9.56 50.27 26.15
CA LEU A 29 10.72 49.40 25.92
C LEU A 29 11.63 49.34 27.15
N ASN A 30 12.21 48.17 27.41
CA ASN A 30 13.24 47.98 28.44
C ASN A 30 12.84 48.52 29.83
N ASN A 31 11.61 48.23 30.25
CA ASN A 31 11.13 48.53 31.60
C ASN A 31 11.10 47.26 32.47
N SER A 32 10.46 47.31 33.63
CA SER A 32 10.32 46.16 34.53
C SER A 32 8.85 45.80 34.76
N VAL A 33 7.99 46.01 33.76
CA VAL A 33 6.55 45.77 33.89
C VAL A 33 6.31 44.27 34.08
N GLU A 34 5.75 43.88 35.21
CA GLU A 34 5.49 42.47 35.53
C GLU A 34 4.11 41.99 35.04
N GLN A 35 3.13 42.89 35.03
CA GLN A 35 1.74 42.59 34.68
C GLN A 35 1.04 43.79 34.06
N LEU A 36 0.19 43.53 33.08
CA LEU A 36 -0.77 44.50 32.53
C LEU A 36 -2.01 44.61 33.44
N PRO A 37 -2.75 45.73 33.37
CA PRO A 37 -4.03 45.85 34.06
C PRO A 37 -4.98 44.69 33.72
N LYS A 38 -5.82 44.27 34.68
CA LYS A 38 -6.87 43.27 34.46
C LYS A 38 -7.92 43.75 33.44
N THR A 39 -8.14 45.06 33.38
CA THR A 39 -8.98 45.72 32.38
C THR A 39 -8.19 45.96 31.09
N SER A 40 -8.88 46.15 29.96
CA SER A 40 -8.17 46.41 28.71
C SER A 40 -7.41 47.73 28.74
N LEU A 41 -6.16 47.73 28.27
CA LEU A 41 -5.33 48.94 28.16
C LEU A 41 -6.01 50.04 27.33
N CYS A 42 -6.75 49.65 26.28
CA CYS A 42 -7.35 50.57 25.32
C CYS A 42 -8.73 51.09 25.74
N VAL A 43 -9.16 50.91 26.99
CA VAL A 43 -10.36 51.59 27.51
C VAL A 43 -10.15 53.10 27.51
N GLU A 44 -9.00 53.55 28.02
CA GLU A 44 -8.65 54.98 28.09
C GLU A 44 -7.90 55.47 26.84
N MET A 45 -7.37 54.54 26.04
CA MET A 45 -6.61 54.78 24.82
C MET A 45 -7.23 54.06 23.60
N PRO A 46 -8.48 54.37 23.22
CA PRO A 46 -9.20 53.63 22.18
C PRO A 46 -8.61 53.77 20.76
N ARG A 47 -7.78 54.81 20.53
CA ARG A 47 -7.11 55.09 19.25
C ARG A 47 -5.68 54.56 19.18
N LEU A 48 -5.26 53.75 20.16
CA LEU A 48 -3.91 53.20 20.18
C LEU A 48 -3.72 52.26 18.98
N ASN A 49 -2.70 52.56 18.21
CA ASN A 49 -2.37 51.90 16.95
C ASN A 49 -1.05 51.12 17.06
N TRP A 50 -0.10 51.66 17.82
CA TRP A 50 1.22 51.06 18.01
C TRP A 50 1.52 50.89 19.50
N LEU A 51 1.82 49.65 19.90
CA LEU A 51 2.15 49.29 21.28
C LEU A 51 3.44 48.46 21.34
N GLU A 52 4.45 49.03 21.98
CA GLU A 52 5.74 48.38 22.25
C GLU A 52 5.88 48.06 23.74
N LEU A 53 5.99 46.78 24.06
CA LEU A 53 6.20 46.25 25.41
C LEU A 53 7.45 45.35 25.48
N GLU A 54 8.33 45.44 24.49
CA GLU A 54 9.57 44.66 24.44
C GLU A 54 10.47 44.92 25.65
N GLY A 55 11.19 43.89 26.10
CA GLY A 55 12.20 44.01 27.15
C GLY A 55 11.61 44.25 28.54
N ASN A 56 10.44 43.68 28.83
CA ASN A 56 9.76 43.76 30.12
C ASN A 56 9.78 42.41 30.86
N LYS A 57 9.08 42.32 32.00
CA LYS A 57 9.00 41.12 32.84
C LYS A 57 7.59 40.53 32.85
N ILE A 58 6.84 40.71 31.75
CA ILE A 58 5.44 40.30 31.69
C ILE A 58 5.38 38.79 31.71
N SER A 59 4.80 38.22 32.77
CA SER A 59 4.71 36.77 32.97
C SER A 59 3.35 36.18 32.60
N SER A 60 2.30 36.99 32.70
CA SER A 60 0.92 36.57 32.46
C SER A 60 0.11 37.68 31.78
N LEU A 61 -0.75 37.26 30.86
CA LEU A 61 -1.70 38.13 30.17
C LEU A 61 -3.12 37.69 30.51
N TRP A 62 -4.00 38.67 30.70
CA TRP A 62 -5.43 38.43 30.88
C TRP A 62 -6.12 38.34 29.52
N SER A 63 -7.18 37.53 29.39
CA SER A 63 -8.00 37.47 28.17
C SER A 63 -8.61 38.82 27.77
N SER A 64 -8.70 39.76 28.72
CA SER A 64 -9.18 41.13 28.54
C SER A 64 -8.10 42.16 28.17
N SER A 65 -6.81 41.83 28.25
CA SER A 65 -5.71 42.81 28.16
C SER A 65 -5.81 43.70 26.91
N PHE A 66 -6.13 43.11 25.76
CA PHE A 66 -6.24 43.81 24.47
C PHE A 66 -7.66 43.87 23.89
N LYS A 67 -8.69 43.50 24.67
CA LYS A 67 -10.08 43.36 24.19
C LYS A 67 -10.62 44.62 23.49
N ASN A 68 -10.23 45.82 23.92
CA ASN A 68 -10.71 47.08 23.35
C ASN A 68 -9.72 47.72 22.35
N CYS A 69 -8.59 47.10 22.08
CA CYS A 69 -7.53 47.62 21.20
C CYS A 69 -7.82 47.38 19.71
N THR A 70 -9.00 47.76 19.26
CA THR A 70 -9.49 47.48 17.90
C THR A 70 -8.75 48.24 16.79
N SER A 71 -8.06 49.34 17.13
CA SER A 71 -7.28 50.15 16.19
C SER A 71 -5.80 49.73 16.08
N LEU A 72 -5.39 48.70 16.82
CA LEU A 72 -3.99 48.30 16.92
C LEU A 72 -3.52 47.66 15.61
N THR A 73 -2.40 48.13 15.08
CA THR A 73 -1.72 47.59 13.88
C THR A 73 -0.37 46.96 14.22
N VAL A 74 0.32 47.44 15.25
CA VAL A 74 1.61 46.90 15.69
C VAL A 74 1.56 46.56 17.17
N LEU A 75 1.92 45.31 17.50
CA LEU A 75 2.02 44.81 18.85
C LEU A 75 3.35 44.08 19.03
N ASP A 76 4.22 44.65 19.86
CA ASP A 76 5.47 44.01 20.26
C ASP A 76 5.40 43.56 21.74
N LEU A 77 5.49 42.24 21.95
CA LEU A 77 5.55 41.57 23.24
C LEU A 77 6.85 40.77 23.40
N SER A 78 7.84 41.01 22.55
CA SER A 78 9.08 40.25 22.55
C SER A 78 9.90 40.46 23.82
N ILE A 79 10.83 39.55 24.11
CA ILE A 79 11.77 39.66 25.24
C ILE A 79 11.00 39.92 26.55
N ASN A 80 10.07 39.01 26.85
CA ASN A 80 9.27 39.01 28.08
C ASN A 80 9.32 37.61 28.72
N GLN A 81 8.49 37.35 29.73
CA GLN A 81 8.45 36.07 30.46
C GLN A 81 7.11 35.36 30.30
N ILE A 82 6.43 35.59 29.18
CA ILE A 82 5.06 35.11 28.96
C ILE A 82 5.08 33.58 28.84
N LEU A 83 4.32 32.92 29.72
CA LEU A 83 4.25 31.46 29.77
C LEU A 83 3.14 30.88 28.87
N ASP A 84 2.00 31.56 28.78
CA ASP A 84 0.83 31.12 28.01
C ASP A 84 0.06 32.32 27.44
N LEU A 85 -0.55 32.11 26.27
CA LEU A 85 -1.46 33.06 25.64
C LEU A 85 -2.91 32.58 25.86
N PRO A 86 -3.77 33.37 26.54
CA PRO A 86 -5.18 33.00 26.68
C PRO A 86 -5.90 32.91 25.32
N PRO A 87 -6.83 31.95 25.14
CA PRO A 87 -7.49 31.73 23.84
C PRO A 87 -8.18 32.98 23.25
N SER A 88 -8.79 33.80 24.10
CA SER A 88 -9.52 35.00 23.65
C SER A 88 -8.68 36.28 23.62
N LEU A 89 -7.38 36.20 23.87
CA LEU A 89 -6.50 37.38 24.01
C LEU A 89 -6.53 38.27 22.76
N PHE A 90 -6.54 37.66 21.58
CA PHE A 90 -6.42 38.36 20.29
C PHE A 90 -7.73 38.48 19.50
N HIS A 91 -8.85 38.03 20.07
CA HIS A 91 -10.13 37.84 19.35
C HIS A 91 -10.69 39.11 18.66
N ARG A 92 -10.25 40.31 19.06
CA ARG A 92 -10.70 41.60 18.51
C ARG A 92 -9.62 42.37 17.75
N LEU A 93 -8.44 41.78 17.56
CA LEU A 93 -7.28 42.43 16.96
C LEU A 93 -7.21 42.25 15.44
N HIS A 94 -8.30 42.52 14.74
CA HIS A 94 -8.42 42.28 13.29
C HIS A 94 -7.52 43.16 12.42
N ASN A 95 -7.07 44.30 12.95
CA ASN A 95 -6.26 45.28 12.22
C ASN A 95 -4.75 45.11 12.43
N VAL A 96 -4.31 44.16 13.27
CA VAL A 96 -2.89 43.95 13.52
C VAL A 96 -2.22 43.44 12.25
N GLN A 97 -1.16 44.15 11.85
CA GLN A 97 -0.32 43.89 10.70
C GLN A 97 1.03 43.31 11.11
N GLN A 98 1.54 43.69 12.29
CA GLN A 98 2.80 43.19 12.81
C GLN A 98 2.62 42.72 14.24
N LEU A 99 2.99 41.45 14.48
CA LEU A 99 2.98 40.83 15.79
C LEU A 99 4.36 40.24 16.08
N ASN A 100 4.93 40.64 17.21
CA ASN A 100 6.17 40.07 17.71
C ASN A 100 5.95 39.45 19.09
N ILE A 101 6.16 38.15 19.19
CA ILE A 101 6.08 37.38 20.46
C ILE A 101 7.38 36.62 20.74
N SER A 102 8.47 37.00 20.06
CA SER A 102 9.76 36.30 20.19
C SER A 102 10.31 36.36 21.60
N ASN A 103 11.22 35.44 21.91
CA ASN A 103 12.00 35.41 23.15
C ASN A 103 11.08 35.44 24.38
N ASN A 104 10.05 34.60 24.35
CA ASN A 104 9.18 34.31 25.49
C ASN A 104 9.15 32.80 25.75
N PRO A 105 9.17 32.36 27.02
CA PRO A 105 9.12 30.95 27.39
C PRO A 105 7.71 30.36 27.26
N LEU A 106 7.05 30.58 26.11
CA LEU A 106 5.70 30.08 25.85
C LEU A 106 5.72 28.56 25.78
N LYS A 107 4.85 27.91 26.57
CA LYS A 107 4.72 26.45 26.57
C LYS A 107 3.77 25.95 25.49
N HIS A 108 2.69 26.70 25.27
CA HIS A 108 1.62 26.30 24.36
C HIS A 108 1.08 27.49 23.57
N VAL A 109 0.77 27.23 22.29
CA VAL A 109 0.03 28.12 21.41
C VAL A 109 -1.15 27.31 20.86
N TYR A 110 -2.37 27.81 21.06
CA TYR A 110 -3.59 27.14 20.60
C TYR A 110 -3.72 27.20 19.07
N GLU A 111 -4.38 26.21 18.46
CA GLU A 111 -4.52 26.13 17.00
C GLU A 111 -5.22 27.33 16.37
N ASP A 112 -6.15 27.95 17.11
CA ASP A 112 -6.97 29.08 16.69
C ASP A 112 -6.46 30.42 17.23
N GLN A 113 -5.30 30.44 17.89
CA GLN A 113 -4.77 31.62 18.58
C GLN A 113 -4.58 32.82 17.63
N PHE A 114 -4.27 32.56 16.36
CA PHE A 114 -3.98 33.58 15.35
C PHE A 114 -5.14 33.85 14.37
N ASP A 115 -6.27 33.15 14.50
CA ASP A 115 -7.39 33.20 13.52
C ASP A 115 -7.97 34.61 13.34
N SER A 116 -7.85 35.44 14.36
CA SER A 116 -8.39 36.81 14.34
C SER A 116 -7.54 37.81 13.54
N PHE A 117 -6.30 37.47 13.19
CA PHE A 117 -5.35 38.37 12.53
C PHE A 117 -5.46 38.33 11.00
N ILE A 118 -6.60 38.78 10.48
CA ILE A 118 -6.91 38.74 9.04
C ILE A 118 -5.94 39.60 8.20
N ASN A 119 -5.41 40.67 8.80
CA ASN A 119 -4.52 41.64 8.14
C ASN A 119 -3.04 41.47 8.51
N LEU A 120 -2.65 40.37 9.16
CA LEU A 120 -1.26 40.15 9.57
C LEU A 120 -0.34 40.04 8.37
N GLN A 121 0.73 40.82 8.37
CA GLN A 121 1.76 40.83 7.32
C GLN A 121 3.09 40.27 7.83
N SER A 122 3.43 40.52 9.10
CA SER A 122 4.66 40.05 9.73
C SER A 122 4.38 39.39 11.07
N LEU A 123 4.89 38.17 11.26
CA LEU A 123 4.83 37.41 12.50
C LEU A 123 6.24 36.98 12.92
N SER A 124 6.68 37.42 14.08
CA SER A 124 7.95 36.98 14.69
C SER A 124 7.67 36.08 15.88
N MET A 125 8.24 34.87 15.83
CA MET A 125 8.15 33.83 16.87
C MET A 125 9.53 33.19 17.10
N GLU A 126 10.58 34.02 17.02
CA GLU A 126 11.94 33.59 17.32
C GLU A 126 12.06 33.12 18.77
N GLU A 127 12.82 32.03 18.98
CA GLU A 127 13.06 31.42 20.31
C GLU A 127 11.80 31.03 21.10
N VAL A 128 10.69 30.79 20.40
CA VAL A 128 9.49 30.18 21.00
C VAL A 128 9.55 28.66 20.81
N GLU A 129 9.66 27.91 21.91
CA GLU A 129 9.66 26.44 21.89
C GLU A 129 8.24 25.88 21.68
N ILE A 130 7.72 25.93 20.45
CA ILE A 130 6.40 25.34 20.13
C ILE A 130 6.59 23.85 19.76
N PRO A 131 6.12 22.89 20.59
CA PRO A 131 6.34 21.48 20.34
C PRO A 131 5.55 20.94 19.13
N ASN A 132 4.48 21.61 18.70
CA ASN A 132 3.62 21.14 17.62
C ASN A 132 3.06 22.30 16.79
N ILE A 133 3.71 22.63 15.68
CA ILE A 133 3.27 23.67 14.75
C ILE A 133 2.40 23.02 13.67
N SER A 134 1.08 23.15 13.77
CA SER A 134 0.12 22.72 12.75
C SER A 134 -0.04 23.77 11.65
N ILE A 135 -0.18 23.34 10.38
CA ILE A 135 -0.49 24.21 9.24
C ILE A 135 -1.76 25.03 9.48
N ARG A 136 -2.72 24.48 10.24
CA ARG A 136 -3.98 25.14 10.57
C ARG A 136 -3.78 26.47 11.32
N MET A 137 -2.76 26.58 12.17
CA MET A 137 -2.47 27.81 12.92
C MET A 137 -2.25 29.03 12.03
N PHE A 138 -1.82 28.82 10.78
CA PHE A 138 -1.56 29.90 9.83
C PHE A 138 -2.58 29.92 8.69
N GLY A 139 -3.58 29.04 8.70
CA GLY A 139 -4.54 28.87 7.60
C GLY A 139 -5.39 30.12 7.35
N PHE A 140 -5.66 30.92 8.38
CA PHE A 140 -6.44 32.16 8.28
C PHE A 140 -5.58 33.42 7.99
N LEU A 141 -4.25 33.30 8.02
CA LEU A 141 -3.31 34.41 7.83
C LEU A 141 -3.05 34.68 6.34
N SER A 142 -4.11 35.05 5.62
CA SER A 142 -4.09 35.20 4.15
C SER A 142 -3.15 36.28 3.62
N ASN A 143 -2.82 37.29 4.44
CA ASN A 143 -1.97 38.43 4.07
C ASN A 143 -0.53 38.32 4.58
N LEU A 144 -0.15 37.17 5.15
CA LEU A 144 1.14 37.00 5.80
C LEU A 144 2.27 36.92 4.76
N SER A 145 3.20 37.86 4.85
CA SER A 145 4.32 38.00 3.93
C SER A 145 5.64 37.49 4.52
N HIS A 146 5.84 37.65 5.83
CA HIS A 146 7.09 37.32 6.51
C HIS A 146 6.82 36.59 7.82
N ILE A 147 7.50 35.45 8.02
CA ILE A 147 7.57 34.72 9.28
C ILE A 147 9.04 34.61 9.69
N TYR A 148 9.39 35.19 10.83
CA TYR A 148 10.74 35.10 11.39
C TYR A 148 10.77 34.03 12.48
N SER A 149 11.48 32.92 12.24
CA SER A 149 11.73 31.86 13.22
C SER A 149 13.05 31.11 12.90
N PRO A 150 14.20 31.62 13.38
CA PRO A 150 15.51 31.07 13.02
C PRO A 150 15.86 29.74 13.70
N ASN A 151 15.13 29.35 14.77
CA ASN A 151 15.39 28.13 15.55
C ASN A 151 14.43 26.97 15.27
N VAL A 152 13.72 26.96 14.13
CA VAL A 152 12.96 25.76 13.75
C VAL A 152 13.94 24.68 13.28
N ARG A 153 14.37 23.81 14.20
CA ARG A 153 15.26 22.66 13.92
C ARG A 153 14.74 21.72 12.83
N SER A 154 13.46 21.81 12.43
CA SER A 154 12.91 21.13 11.26
C SER A 154 11.62 21.80 10.75
N CYS A 155 11.74 22.70 9.77
CA CYS A 155 10.61 23.10 8.90
C CYS A 155 10.45 22.09 7.74
N LYS A 156 10.41 20.80 8.06
CA LYS A 156 10.03 19.78 7.08
C LYS A 156 8.66 19.29 7.50
N PRO A 157 7.62 19.36 6.64
CA PRO A 157 6.37 18.69 6.96
C PRO A 157 6.72 17.23 7.29
N ASN A 158 6.16 16.74 8.38
CA ASN A 158 6.30 15.33 8.72
C ASN A 158 5.80 14.54 7.51
N THR A 159 6.69 13.76 6.89
CA THR A 159 6.21 12.76 5.94
C THR A 159 5.32 11.80 6.72
N ASP A 160 4.38 11.16 6.04
CA ASP A 160 3.54 10.07 6.57
C ASP A 160 4.35 8.82 6.97
N GLY A 161 5.68 8.93 7.13
CA GLY A 161 6.64 7.85 7.38
C GLY A 161 6.81 6.88 6.20
N ILE A 162 6.09 7.11 5.11
CA ILE A 162 5.77 6.17 4.03
C ILE A 162 6.24 6.80 2.71
N SER A 163 5.75 7.98 2.38
CA SER A 163 6.07 8.73 1.17
C SER A 163 7.38 9.51 1.32
N SER A 164 8.06 9.78 0.21
CA SER A 164 9.20 10.70 0.18
C SER A 164 8.73 12.13 -0.14
N PHE A 165 9.62 13.11 0.02
CA PHE A 165 9.31 14.51 -0.30
C PHE A 165 8.92 14.69 -1.78
N GLU A 166 9.61 13.97 -2.66
CA GLU A 166 9.42 14.09 -4.10
C GLU A 166 8.33 13.16 -4.64
N ASN A 167 8.06 12.02 -3.99
CA ASN A 167 7.24 10.96 -4.58
C ASN A 167 6.38 10.24 -3.54
N LEU A 168 5.19 9.78 -3.97
CA LEU A 168 4.25 9.01 -3.15
C LEU A 168 4.87 7.67 -2.75
N LEU A 169 5.51 6.97 -3.69
CA LEU A 169 6.29 5.77 -3.43
C LEU A 169 7.78 6.10 -3.44
N ALA A 170 8.40 6.09 -2.26
CA ALA A 170 9.81 6.47 -2.11
C ALA A 170 10.77 5.57 -2.93
N ASN A 171 10.50 4.27 -3.02
CA ASN A 171 11.39 3.29 -3.67
C ASN A 171 11.02 3.04 -5.13
N ILE A 172 12.01 3.12 -6.02
CA ILE A 172 11.84 2.79 -7.45
C ILE A 172 11.34 1.36 -7.67
N ILE A 173 11.81 0.41 -6.85
CA ILE A 173 11.39 -1.00 -6.91
C ILE A 173 9.88 -1.11 -6.67
N LEU A 174 9.35 -0.39 -5.69
CA LEU A 174 7.92 -0.40 -5.39
C LEU A 174 7.09 0.18 -6.55
N ARG A 175 7.58 1.23 -7.22
CA ARG A 175 6.88 1.84 -8.37
C ARG A 175 6.75 0.87 -9.53
N VAL A 176 7.84 0.20 -9.90
CA VAL A 176 7.81 -0.81 -10.98
C VAL A 176 6.90 -1.97 -10.58
N PHE A 177 7.03 -2.43 -9.33
CA PHE A 177 6.26 -3.55 -8.81
C PHE A 177 4.75 -3.30 -8.81
N VAL A 178 4.31 -2.09 -8.42
CA VAL A 178 2.88 -1.71 -8.41
C VAL A 178 2.23 -1.94 -9.76
N TRP A 179 2.89 -1.53 -10.85
CA TRP A 179 2.35 -1.72 -12.20
C TRP A 179 2.32 -3.20 -12.59
N VAL A 180 3.40 -3.93 -12.37
CA VAL A 180 3.49 -5.36 -12.71
C VAL A 180 2.40 -6.15 -12.00
N VAL A 181 2.22 -5.92 -10.69
CA VAL A 181 1.23 -6.65 -9.88
C VAL A 181 -0.18 -6.20 -10.18
N ALA A 182 -0.45 -4.91 -10.38
CA ALA A 182 -1.78 -4.43 -10.77
C ALA A 182 -2.25 -5.14 -12.05
N PHE A 183 -1.42 -5.18 -13.09
CA PHE A 183 -1.75 -5.87 -14.34
C PHE A 183 -1.88 -7.38 -14.14
N ALA A 184 -0.95 -8.02 -13.40
CA ALA A 184 -1.02 -9.44 -13.14
C ALA A 184 -2.33 -9.84 -12.42
N ILE A 185 -2.75 -9.08 -11.41
CA ILE A 185 -3.99 -9.31 -10.67
C ILE A 185 -5.20 -9.13 -11.60
N CYS A 186 -5.30 -8.00 -12.31
CA CYS A 186 -6.45 -7.72 -13.16
C CYS A 186 -6.56 -8.75 -14.30
N PHE A 187 -5.50 -8.96 -15.08
CA PHE A 187 -5.54 -9.90 -16.20
C PHE A 187 -5.69 -11.35 -15.73
N GLY A 188 -4.99 -11.74 -14.67
CA GLY A 188 -5.07 -13.09 -14.10
C GLY A 188 -6.49 -13.44 -13.66
N ASN A 189 -7.13 -12.57 -12.88
CA ASN A 189 -8.48 -12.81 -12.39
C ASN A 189 -9.55 -12.74 -13.50
N ILE A 190 -9.44 -11.79 -14.43
CA ILE A 190 -10.35 -11.72 -15.60
C ILE A 190 -10.22 -12.98 -16.45
N PHE A 191 -8.99 -13.44 -16.71
CA PHE A 191 -8.75 -14.68 -17.45
C PHE A 191 -9.44 -15.88 -16.81
N VAL A 192 -9.36 -16.01 -15.48
CA VAL A 192 -10.03 -17.10 -14.75
C VAL A 192 -11.55 -17.01 -14.85
N ILE A 193 -12.13 -15.81 -14.72
CA ILE A 193 -13.57 -15.59 -14.89
C ILE A 193 -14.02 -16.00 -16.29
N CYS A 194 -13.31 -15.58 -17.34
CA CYS A 194 -13.61 -15.93 -18.73
C CYS A 194 -13.47 -17.43 -18.97
N LEU A 195 -12.35 -18.03 -18.57
CA LEU A 195 -12.09 -19.45 -18.73
C LEU A 195 -13.18 -20.31 -18.06
N ARG A 196 -13.53 -19.98 -16.80
CA ARG A 196 -14.59 -20.68 -16.04
C ARG A 196 -16.01 -20.40 -16.55
N SER A 197 -16.19 -19.40 -17.40
CA SER A 197 -17.48 -19.12 -18.06
C SER A 197 -17.61 -19.86 -19.38
N CYS A 198 -16.52 -20.06 -20.11
CA CYS A 198 -16.49 -20.80 -21.37
C CYS A 198 -16.42 -22.32 -21.17
N VAL A 199 -15.79 -22.79 -20.09
CA VAL A 199 -15.72 -24.22 -19.76
C VAL A 199 -16.91 -24.55 -18.85
N GLY A 200 -17.91 -25.26 -19.40
CA GLY A 200 -18.99 -25.83 -18.60
C GLY A 200 -18.42 -26.61 -17.41
N SER A 201 -18.76 -26.21 -16.19
CA SER A 201 -18.20 -26.77 -14.97
C SER A 201 -19.12 -27.83 -14.38
N GLU A 202 -18.57 -28.96 -13.94
CA GLU A 202 -19.31 -30.02 -13.25
C GLU A 202 -19.92 -29.56 -11.92
N ASN A 203 -19.30 -28.57 -11.26
CA ASN A 203 -19.78 -27.99 -9.99
C ASN A 203 -20.10 -26.50 -10.15
N GLU A 204 -21.36 -26.18 -10.43
CA GLU A 204 -21.83 -24.79 -10.64
C GLU A 204 -21.62 -23.91 -9.40
N HIS A 205 -21.87 -24.44 -8.19
CA HIS A 205 -21.77 -23.70 -6.92
C HIS A 205 -20.34 -23.23 -6.62
N HIS A 206 -19.39 -24.16 -6.72
CA HIS A 206 -17.98 -23.87 -6.51
C HIS A 206 -17.44 -22.87 -7.55
N THR A 207 -17.90 -22.99 -8.80
CA THR A 207 -17.53 -22.07 -9.88
C THR A 207 -18.08 -20.66 -9.65
N MET A 208 -19.29 -20.51 -9.13
CA MET A 208 -19.84 -19.20 -8.73
C MET A 208 -19.00 -18.54 -7.64
N ALA A 209 -18.58 -19.31 -6.62
CA ALA A 209 -17.75 -18.79 -5.54
C ALA A 209 -16.37 -18.32 -6.05
N ILE A 210 -15.70 -19.12 -6.90
CA ILE A 210 -14.41 -18.73 -7.51
C ILE A 210 -14.56 -17.45 -8.35
N LYS A 211 -15.61 -17.35 -9.17
CA LYS A 211 -15.85 -16.13 -9.97
C LYS A 211 -16.01 -14.90 -9.10
N SER A 212 -16.78 -15.01 -8.02
CA SER A 212 -16.98 -13.90 -7.09
C SER A 212 -15.71 -13.54 -6.30
N LEU A 213 -14.86 -14.52 -5.96
CA LEU A 213 -13.54 -14.24 -5.37
C LEU A 213 -12.64 -13.47 -6.36
N CYS A 214 -12.59 -13.90 -7.63
CA CYS A 214 -11.85 -13.17 -8.67
C CYS A 214 -12.36 -11.73 -8.85
N CYS A 215 -13.67 -11.49 -8.74
CA CYS A 215 -14.22 -10.14 -8.76
C CYS A 215 -13.71 -9.29 -7.59
N ALA A 216 -13.64 -9.85 -6.39
CA ALA A 216 -13.09 -9.16 -5.23
C ALA A 216 -11.60 -8.87 -5.40
N ASP A 217 -10.81 -9.84 -5.85
CA ASP A 217 -9.37 -9.68 -6.10
C ASP A 217 -9.06 -8.67 -7.22
N CYS A 218 -9.90 -8.58 -8.26
CA CYS A 218 -9.77 -7.54 -9.28
C CYS A 218 -9.82 -6.12 -8.70
N LEU A 219 -10.60 -5.89 -7.62
CA LEU A 219 -10.69 -4.58 -6.98
C LEU A 219 -9.36 -4.15 -6.35
N MET A 220 -8.58 -5.08 -5.81
CA MET A 220 -7.21 -4.81 -5.33
C MET A 220 -6.29 -4.37 -6.48
N GLY A 221 -6.41 -5.01 -7.65
CA GLY A 221 -5.66 -4.61 -8.86
C GLY A 221 -6.03 -3.19 -9.32
N VAL A 222 -7.32 -2.83 -9.29
CA VAL A 222 -7.78 -1.46 -9.60
C VAL A 222 -7.23 -0.46 -8.59
N TYR A 223 -7.23 -0.79 -7.29
CA TYR A 223 -6.60 0.04 -6.26
C TYR A 223 -5.13 0.32 -6.58
N LEU A 224 -4.33 -0.73 -6.84
CA LEU A 224 -2.90 -0.57 -7.16
C LEU A 224 -2.67 0.25 -8.42
N PHE A 225 -3.50 0.06 -9.45
CA PHE A 225 -3.42 0.85 -10.68
C PHE A 225 -3.57 2.34 -10.39
N PHE A 226 -4.54 2.74 -9.56
CA PHE A 226 -4.72 4.15 -9.20
C PHE A 226 -3.58 4.68 -8.33
N ILE A 227 -3.06 3.90 -7.37
CA ILE A 227 -1.88 4.30 -6.59
C ILE A 227 -0.68 4.57 -7.52
N GLY A 228 -0.42 3.67 -8.47
CA GLY A 228 0.62 3.87 -9.49
C GLY A 228 0.39 5.10 -10.37
N ALA A 229 -0.86 5.34 -10.79
CA ALA A 229 -1.21 6.50 -11.60
C ALA A 229 -1.02 7.84 -10.85
N PHE A 230 -1.40 7.91 -9.58
CA PHE A 230 -1.22 9.10 -8.76
C PHE A 230 0.23 9.32 -8.32
N ASP A 231 1.01 8.24 -8.13
CA ASP A 231 2.46 8.34 -7.94
C ASP A 231 3.15 8.97 -9.16
N VAL A 232 2.78 8.56 -10.39
CA VAL A 232 3.28 9.19 -11.63
C VAL A 232 2.81 10.63 -11.74
N LYS A 233 1.55 10.93 -11.41
CA LYS A 233 0.96 12.27 -11.50
C LYS A 233 1.70 13.29 -10.61
N TYR A 234 2.12 12.88 -9.43
CA TYR A 234 2.77 13.76 -8.45
C TYR A 234 4.29 13.53 -8.35
N CYS A 235 4.89 12.87 -9.34
CA CYS A 235 6.31 12.58 -9.38
C CYS A 235 7.15 13.88 -9.33
N GLY A 236 8.15 13.92 -8.45
CA GLY A 236 9.05 15.07 -8.24
C GLY A 236 8.50 16.17 -7.31
N GLU A 237 7.19 16.26 -7.11
CA GLU A 237 6.54 17.33 -6.33
C GLU A 237 5.42 16.82 -5.40
N TYR A 238 5.52 15.58 -4.92
CA TYR A 238 4.46 14.97 -4.12
C TYR A 238 4.13 15.77 -2.86
N ASN A 239 5.12 16.28 -2.13
CA ASN A 239 4.91 17.00 -0.89
C ASN A 239 3.99 18.23 -1.03
N ARG A 240 4.01 18.91 -2.19
CA ARG A 240 3.10 20.04 -2.47
C ARG A 240 1.64 19.62 -2.55
N HIS A 241 1.40 18.38 -2.97
CA HIS A 241 0.07 17.83 -3.23
C HIS A 241 -0.38 16.83 -2.17
N ALA A 242 0.49 16.43 -1.24
CA ALA A 242 0.25 15.36 -0.28
C ALA A 242 -1.02 15.60 0.57
N HIS A 243 -1.18 16.81 1.13
CA HIS A 243 -2.36 17.15 1.92
C HIS A 243 -3.65 17.09 1.09
N VAL A 244 -3.63 17.69 -0.11
CA VAL A 244 -4.77 17.71 -1.03
C VAL A 244 -5.14 16.30 -1.47
N TRP A 245 -4.15 15.45 -1.74
CA TRP A 245 -4.35 14.05 -2.11
C TRP A 245 -4.99 13.26 -0.96
N MET A 246 -4.39 13.32 0.23
CA MET A 246 -4.85 12.57 1.40
C MET A 246 -6.24 13.02 1.88
N GLU A 247 -6.61 14.29 1.74
CA GLU A 247 -7.97 14.76 2.05
C GLU A 247 -8.98 14.52 0.93
N SER A 248 -8.54 14.16 -0.28
CA SER A 248 -9.41 14.01 -1.43
C SER A 248 -10.37 12.82 -1.29
N LEU A 249 -11.58 12.99 -1.86
CA LEU A 249 -12.53 11.89 -2.01
C LEU A 249 -11.94 10.74 -2.83
N SER A 250 -11.07 11.03 -3.80
CA SER A 250 -10.40 10.02 -4.62
C SER A 250 -9.57 9.05 -3.78
N CYS A 251 -8.71 9.58 -2.89
CA CYS A 251 -7.92 8.76 -1.97
C CYS A 251 -8.82 7.91 -1.07
N GLN A 252 -9.87 8.51 -0.50
CA GLN A 252 -10.79 7.80 0.38
C GLN A 252 -11.56 6.66 -0.34
N LEU A 253 -12.05 6.90 -1.55
CA LEU A 253 -12.74 5.89 -2.35
C LEU A 253 -11.81 4.75 -2.75
N ILE A 254 -10.60 5.06 -3.22
CA ILE A 254 -9.59 4.07 -3.59
C ILE A 254 -9.19 3.22 -2.37
N GLY A 255 -9.01 3.85 -1.20
CA GLY A 255 -8.76 3.16 0.07
C GLY A 255 -9.89 2.24 0.50
N SER A 256 -11.14 2.69 0.36
CA SER A 256 -12.32 1.87 0.66
C SER A 256 -12.43 0.65 -0.27
N LEU A 257 -12.00 0.79 -1.52
CA LEU A 257 -11.97 -0.29 -2.50
C LEU A 257 -10.96 -1.38 -2.12
N ALA A 258 -9.79 -0.99 -1.63
CA ALA A 258 -8.79 -1.91 -1.13
C ALA A 258 -9.31 -2.70 0.08
N LEU A 259 -9.93 -2.01 1.05
CA LEU A 259 -10.51 -2.68 2.23
C LEU A 259 -11.65 -3.63 1.83
N LEU A 260 -12.54 -3.19 0.93
CA LEU A 260 -13.62 -4.03 0.41
C LEU A 260 -13.06 -5.31 -0.23
N SER A 261 -12.02 -5.17 -1.05
CA SER A 261 -11.35 -6.28 -1.72
C SER A 261 -10.79 -7.29 -0.71
N THR A 262 -10.00 -6.84 0.26
CA THR A 262 -9.33 -7.74 1.22
C THR A 262 -10.34 -8.48 2.10
N GLU A 263 -11.32 -7.75 2.64
CA GLU A 263 -12.27 -8.33 3.58
C GLU A 263 -13.24 -9.30 2.89
N VAL A 264 -13.73 -8.95 1.70
CA VAL A 264 -14.56 -9.87 0.91
C VAL A 264 -13.77 -11.12 0.53
N SER A 265 -12.51 -10.99 0.11
CA SER A 265 -11.68 -12.15 -0.23
C SER A 265 -11.49 -13.11 0.95
N VAL A 266 -11.19 -12.62 2.16
CA VAL A 266 -11.05 -13.47 3.37
C VAL A 266 -12.37 -14.16 3.74
N MET A 267 -13.48 -13.42 3.75
CA MET A 267 -14.80 -14.00 4.02
C MET A 267 -15.19 -15.06 2.98
N MET A 268 -14.81 -14.84 1.72
CA MET A 268 -15.06 -15.76 0.62
C MET A 268 -14.23 -17.04 0.72
N LEU A 269 -12.95 -16.93 1.08
CA LEU A 269 -12.09 -18.08 1.37
C LEU A 269 -12.65 -18.90 2.52
N THR A 270 -13.09 -18.23 3.59
CA THR A 270 -13.73 -18.86 4.75
C THR A 270 -15.00 -19.61 4.34
N TYR A 271 -15.86 -19.00 3.53
CA TYR A 271 -17.06 -19.64 2.98
C TYR A 271 -16.70 -20.88 2.16
N MET A 272 -15.74 -20.77 1.23
CA MET A 272 -15.31 -21.89 0.40
C MET A 272 -14.75 -23.05 1.24
N THR A 273 -14.01 -22.75 2.31
CA THR A 273 -13.50 -23.75 3.25
C THR A 273 -14.62 -24.43 4.03
N LEU A 274 -15.56 -23.67 4.59
CA LEU A 274 -16.70 -24.21 5.34
C LEU A 274 -17.61 -25.08 4.47
N GLU A 275 -17.88 -24.66 3.23
CA GLU A 275 -18.64 -25.45 2.26
C GLU A 275 -18.00 -26.83 2.05
N LYS A 276 -16.67 -26.89 1.87
CA LYS A 276 -15.94 -28.16 1.71
C LYS A 276 -15.89 -28.97 2.98
N TYR A 277 -15.67 -28.33 4.12
CA TYR A 277 -15.68 -28.99 5.43
C TYR A 277 -16.99 -29.74 5.66
N VAL A 278 -18.14 -29.09 5.45
CA VAL A 278 -19.45 -29.74 5.63
C VAL A 278 -19.63 -30.91 4.66
N CYS A 279 -19.24 -30.75 3.39
CA CYS A 279 -19.39 -31.82 2.39
C CYS A 279 -18.52 -33.04 2.66
N ILE A 280 -17.30 -32.86 3.19
CA ILE A 280 -16.32 -33.95 3.38
C ILE A 280 -16.51 -34.62 4.74
N VAL A 281 -16.69 -33.84 5.81
CA VAL A 281 -16.80 -34.37 7.18
C VAL A 281 -18.20 -34.93 7.45
N PHE A 282 -19.24 -34.37 6.84
CA PHE A 282 -20.64 -34.78 7.06
C PHE A 282 -21.35 -35.20 5.75
N PRO A 283 -20.92 -36.28 5.09
CA PRO A 283 -21.40 -36.65 3.75
C PRO A 283 -22.90 -37.04 3.69
N PHE A 284 -23.48 -37.51 4.81
CA PHE A 284 -24.89 -37.95 4.89
C PHE A 284 -25.83 -36.91 5.48
N HIS A 285 -25.31 -35.76 5.93
CA HIS A 285 -26.17 -34.68 6.34
C HIS A 285 -26.85 -34.11 5.09
N HIS A 286 -28.17 -33.92 5.11
CA HIS A 286 -28.95 -33.34 3.99
C HIS A 286 -28.58 -31.87 3.66
N TYR A 287 -27.44 -31.40 4.13
CA TYR A 287 -26.93 -30.06 3.94
C TYR A 287 -26.11 -29.99 2.64
N ARG A 288 -26.79 -29.89 1.49
CA ARG A 288 -26.19 -29.41 0.24
C ARG A 288 -26.65 -27.98 -0.02
N ALA A 289 -25.70 -27.06 -0.15
CA ALA A 289 -26.00 -25.70 -0.55
C ALA A 289 -26.47 -25.69 -2.01
N GLY A 290 -27.78 -25.46 -2.21
CA GLY A 290 -28.32 -25.25 -3.55
C GLY A 290 -27.96 -23.86 -4.08
N ARG A 291 -28.13 -23.65 -5.40
CA ARG A 291 -27.80 -22.40 -6.11
C ARG A 291 -28.32 -21.13 -5.43
N LYS A 292 -29.59 -21.14 -4.97
CA LYS A 292 -30.20 -19.99 -4.28
C LYS A 292 -29.50 -19.68 -2.96
N ARG A 293 -29.10 -20.71 -2.19
CA ARG A 293 -28.43 -20.55 -0.91
C ARG A 293 -27.01 -20.03 -1.12
N THR A 294 -26.26 -20.59 -2.06
CA THR A 294 -24.94 -20.08 -2.44
C THR A 294 -25.04 -18.62 -2.85
N LEU A 295 -25.93 -18.26 -3.77
CA LEU A 295 -26.12 -16.88 -4.19
C LEU A 295 -26.43 -15.95 -3.02
N CYS A 296 -27.35 -16.34 -2.13
CA CYS A 296 -27.68 -15.58 -0.93
C CYS A 296 -26.45 -15.37 -0.03
N SER A 297 -25.68 -16.43 0.24
CA SER A 297 -24.44 -16.33 1.04
C SER A 297 -23.43 -15.41 0.38
N LEU A 298 -23.22 -15.49 -0.94
CA LEU A 298 -22.29 -14.60 -1.65
C LEU A 298 -22.76 -13.14 -1.58
N THR A 299 -24.05 -12.89 -1.79
CA THR A 299 -24.60 -11.53 -1.67
C THR A 299 -24.50 -10.97 -0.26
N SER A 300 -24.67 -11.81 0.77
CA SER A 300 -24.49 -11.39 2.17
C SER A 300 -23.04 -11.07 2.49
N ILE A 301 -22.08 -11.84 1.96
CA ILE A 301 -20.64 -11.54 2.10
C ILE A 301 -20.30 -10.19 1.48
N TRP A 302 -20.78 -9.93 0.26
CA TRP A 302 -20.61 -8.62 -0.39
C TRP A 302 -21.25 -7.49 0.40
N ALA A 303 -22.49 -7.67 0.86
CA ALA A 303 -23.19 -6.66 1.66
C ALA A 303 -22.42 -6.35 2.95
N LEU A 304 -21.92 -7.37 3.66
CA LEU A 304 -21.08 -7.17 4.85
C LEU A 304 -19.78 -6.45 4.50
N GLY A 305 -19.11 -6.84 3.41
CA GLY A 305 -17.91 -6.16 2.93
C GLY A 305 -18.14 -4.67 2.65
N PHE A 306 -19.24 -4.32 1.98
CA PHE A 306 -19.62 -2.93 1.74
C PHE A 306 -19.91 -2.18 3.03
N VAL A 307 -20.60 -2.81 3.99
CA VAL A 307 -20.83 -2.21 5.31
C VAL A 307 -19.51 -1.91 6.01
N LEU A 308 -18.56 -2.85 6.01
CA LEU A 308 -17.24 -2.66 6.62
C LEU A 308 -16.41 -1.59 5.90
N ALA A 309 -16.49 -1.51 4.57
CA ALA A 309 -15.75 -0.53 3.78
C ALA A 309 -16.36 0.88 3.79
N LEU A 310 -17.68 1.00 3.97
CA LEU A 310 -18.38 2.29 3.88
C LEU A 310 -18.74 2.88 5.25
N ALA A 311 -18.75 2.10 6.33
CA ALA A 311 -19.05 2.62 7.67
C ALA A 311 -18.20 3.82 8.11
N PRO A 312 -16.89 3.91 7.77
CA PRO A 312 -16.09 5.08 8.12
C PRO A 312 -16.55 6.40 7.49
N PHE A 313 -17.33 6.36 6.40
CA PHE A 313 -17.90 7.55 5.77
C PHE A 313 -19.13 8.09 6.50
N CYS A 314 -19.83 7.26 7.29
CA CYS A 314 -21.08 7.63 7.95
C CYS A 314 -20.88 8.62 9.11
N ASP A 315 -19.76 8.52 9.84
CA ASP A 315 -19.48 9.38 10.99
C ASP A 315 -18.05 9.92 11.00
N ARG A 316 -17.89 11.09 10.38
CA ARG A 316 -16.61 11.80 10.34
C ARG A 316 -16.14 12.27 11.73
N HIS A 317 -17.04 12.39 12.72
CA HIS A 317 -16.66 12.77 14.07
C HIS A 317 -15.91 11.65 14.80
N THR A 318 -16.35 10.40 14.63
CA THR A 318 -15.71 9.22 15.24
C THR A 318 -14.49 8.73 14.46
N PHE A 319 -14.56 8.70 13.13
CA PHE A 319 -13.51 8.09 12.29
C PHE A 319 -12.48 9.08 11.74
N GLY A 320 -12.81 10.37 11.66
CA GLY A 320 -11.95 11.39 11.05
C GLY A 320 -11.67 11.11 9.57
N ASN A 321 -10.50 11.51 9.07
CA ASN A 321 -10.04 11.11 7.73
C ASN A 321 -9.48 9.68 7.79
N PHE A 322 -10.35 8.66 7.82
CA PHE A 322 -9.97 7.27 8.09
C PHE A 322 -9.04 6.66 7.04
N TYR A 323 -9.41 6.79 5.76
CA TYR A 323 -8.62 6.26 4.65
C TYR A 323 -7.45 7.19 4.30
N GLY A 324 -7.65 8.50 4.34
CA GLY A 324 -6.66 9.50 3.95
C GLY A 324 -5.60 9.84 5.01
N ARG A 325 -5.17 8.88 5.81
CA ARG A 325 -4.13 9.11 6.85
C ARG A 325 -2.71 8.99 6.32
N ASN A 326 -2.56 8.30 5.20
CA ASN A 326 -1.28 8.06 4.55
C ASN A 326 -1.44 8.21 3.04
N GLY A 327 -0.33 8.37 2.34
CA GLY A 327 -0.30 8.55 0.89
C GLY A 327 -0.84 7.37 0.10
N VAL A 328 -0.86 6.17 0.68
CA VAL A 328 -1.42 4.96 0.05
C VAL A 328 -2.90 4.72 0.35
N CYS A 329 -3.53 5.59 1.14
CA CYS A 329 -4.95 5.56 1.46
C CYS A 329 -5.43 4.27 2.16
N PHE A 330 -4.57 3.58 2.93
CA PHE A 330 -4.89 2.28 3.53
C PHE A 330 -4.75 2.28 5.07
N PRO A 331 -5.80 1.89 5.83
CA PRO A 331 -5.87 2.09 7.29
C PRO A 331 -5.14 1.01 8.12
N LEU A 332 -3.89 0.69 7.78
CA LEU A 332 -3.09 -0.30 8.51
C LEU A 332 -2.32 0.28 9.70
N HIS A 333 -1.90 1.54 9.65
CA HIS A 333 -1.20 2.20 10.74
C HIS A 333 -2.17 2.98 11.63
N SER A 334 -2.01 2.86 12.95
CA SER A 334 -2.73 3.69 13.93
C SER A 334 -1.72 4.42 14.80
N ASP A 335 -1.74 5.75 14.75
CA ASP A 335 -0.86 6.63 15.53
C ASP A 335 -1.41 6.89 16.95
N GLN A 336 -0.57 7.34 17.88
CA GLN A 336 -0.91 7.55 19.30
C GLN A 336 -1.87 8.74 19.53
N ALA A 337 -1.92 9.72 18.62
CA ALA A 337 -2.77 10.91 18.72
C ALA A 337 -4.24 10.68 18.28
N GLU A 338 -4.63 9.42 18.06
CA GLU A 338 -5.91 9.09 17.42
C GLU A 338 -7.10 9.08 18.38
N LYS A 339 -8.27 9.47 17.83
CA LYS A 339 -9.56 9.21 18.47
C LYS A 339 -9.76 7.70 18.65
N PRO A 340 -10.32 7.25 19.79
CA PRO A 340 -10.42 5.83 20.12
C PRO A 340 -11.19 5.01 19.07
N GLY A 341 -12.26 5.57 18.50
CA GLY A 341 -13.05 4.88 17.46
C GLY A 341 -12.24 4.51 16.22
N ALA A 342 -11.34 5.39 15.78
CA ALA A 342 -10.53 5.15 14.59
C ALA A 342 -9.35 4.19 14.81
N ARG A 343 -8.96 3.97 16.06
CA ARG A 343 -7.98 2.93 16.43
C ARG A 343 -8.66 1.57 16.60
N CYS A 344 -9.83 1.53 17.23
CA CYS A 344 -10.55 0.29 17.52
C CYS A 344 -11.09 -0.37 16.25
N TYR A 345 -11.58 0.41 15.29
CA TYR A 345 -12.21 -0.12 14.08
C TYR A 345 -11.28 -0.96 13.18
N PRO A 346 -10.12 -0.46 12.71
CA PRO A 346 -9.20 -1.25 11.89
C PRO A 346 -8.56 -2.38 12.68
N THR A 347 -8.44 -2.24 14.01
CA THR A 347 -8.01 -3.34 14.88
C THR A 347 -9.06 -4.46 14.89
N GLY A 348 -10.35 -4.12 15.05
CA GLY A 348 -11.44 -5.08 15.04
C GLY A 348 -11.56 -5.84 13.71
N ILE A 349 -11.33 -5.16 12.58
CA ILE A 349 -11.34 -5.78 11.25
C ILE A 349 -10.10 -6.67 11.05
N PHE A 350 -8.92 -6.05 11.01
CA PHE A 350 -7.70 -6.75 10.61
C PHE A 350 -7.18 -7.74 11.63
N LEU A 351 -7.39 -7.51 12.94
CA LEU A 351 -6.95 -8.44 13.97
C LEU A 351 -8.12 -9.28 14.52
N GLY A 352 -9.33 -8.72 14.66
CA GLY A 352 -10.46 -9.47 15.18
C GLY A 352 -11.06 -10.42 14.14
N LEU A 353 -11.72 -9.86 13.12
CA LEU A 353 -12.47 -10.61 12.12
C LEU A 353 -11.57 -11.55 11.31
N ASN A 354 -10.42 -11.06 10.83
CA ASN A 354 -9.51 -11.87 10.01
C ASN A 354 -8.80 -12.98 10.81
N LEU A 355 -8.44 -12.75 12.07
CA LEU A 355 -7.89 -13.82 12.92
C LEU A 355 -8.94 -14.89 13.21
N PHE A 356 -10.19 -14.49 13.47
CA PHE A 356 -11.29 -15.42 13.67
C PHE A 356 -11.55 -16.27 12.42
N ALA A 357 -11.60 -15.65 11.25
CA ALA A 357 -11.70 -16.32 9.96
C ALA A 357 -10.55 -17.34 9.77
N PHE A 358 -9.32 -16.93 10.08
CA PHE A 358 -8.15 -17.80 9.98
C PHE A 358 -8.23 -19.02 10.92
N ILE A 359 -8.64 -18.83 12.16
CA ILE A 359 -8.83 -19.92 13.13
C ILE A 359 -9.88 -20.92 12.61
N LEU A 360 -11.02 -20.43 12.10
CA LEU A 360 -12.06 -21.28 11.51
C LEU A 360 -11.54 -22.07 10.31
N ILE A 361 -10.74 -21.43 9.44
CA ILE A 361 -10.13 -22.06 8.29
C ILE A 361 -9.20 -23.21 8.73
N VAL A 362 -8.26 -22.93 9.64
CA VAL A 362 -7.29 -23.93 10.14
C VAL A 362 -8.01 -25.10 10.82
N PHE A 363 -9.01 -24.82 11.66
CA PHE A 363 -9.83 -25.86 12.30
C PHE A 363 -10.55 -26.75 11.28
N SER A 364 -11.17 -26.13 10.26
CA SER A 364 -11.92 -26.82 9.22
C SER A 364 -11.02 -27.74 8.39
N TYR A 365 -9.82 -27.29 8.01
CA TYR A 365 -8.87 -28.12 7.27
C TYR A 365 -8.26 -29.24 8.10
N SER A 366 -7.92 -28.96 9.36
CA SER A 366 -7.41 -30.00 10.27
C SER A 366 -8.42 -31.13 10.41
N SER A 367 -9.70 -30.78 10.58
CA SER A 367 -10.80 -31.74 10.65
C SER A 367 -11.04 -32.48 9.33
N MET A 368 -10.99 -31.78 8.20
CA MET A 368 -11.13 -32.36 6.87
C MET A 368 -10.02 -33.39 6.60
N PHE A 369 -8.76 -33.04 6.88
CA PHE A 369 -7.62 -33.92 6.69
C PHE A 369 -7.67 -35.15 7.61
N TYR A 370 -8.04 -34.95 8.89
CA TYR A 370 -8.29 -36.04 9.81
C TYR A 370 -9.37 -36.99 9.30
N SER A 371 -10.49 -36.45 8.81
CA SER A 371 -11.59 -37.27 8.27
C SER A 371 -11.14 -38.07 7.05
N ILE A 372 -10.38 -37.45 6.13
CA ILE A 372 -9.84 -38.12 4.94
C ILE A 372 -8.89 -39.24 5.33
N GLN A 373 -8.00 -39.02 6.30
CA GLN A 373 -7.08 -40.07 6.79
C GLN A 373 -7.83 -41.24 7.43
N LYS A 374 -8.93 -40.95 8.15
CA LYS A 374 -9.77 -41.99 8.74
C LYS A 374 -10.49 -42.82 7.67
N THR A 375 -11.06 -42.19 6.64
CA THR A 375 -11.72 -42.89 5.53
C THR A 375 -10.74 -43.59 4.59
N ALA A 376 -9.50 -43.10 4.47
CA ALA A 376 -8.41 -43.72 3.70
C ALA A 376 -8.20 -45.19 4.03
N LYS A 377 -8.28 -45.53 5.33
CA LYS A 377 -7.99 -46.87 5.84
C LYS A 377 -9.07 -47.90 5.45
N SER A 378 -10.22 -47.43 4.95
CA SER A 378 -11.38 -48.25 4.58
C SER A 378 -11.80 -48.11 3.12
N ALA A 379 -11.19 -47.21 2.33
CA ALA A 379 -11.61 -46.89 0.97
C ALA A 379 -10.78 -47.60 -0.12
N ARG A 380 -11.39 -47.81 -1.29
CA ARG A 380 -10.73 -48.30 -2.52
C ARG A 380 -9.69 -47.27 -2.99
N GLN A 381 -8.50 -47.75 -3.35
CA GLN A 381 -7.28 -46.96 -3.61
C GLN A 381 -7.47 -45.80 -4.62
N THR A 382 -8.26 -46.00 -5.66
CA THR A 382 -8.50 -44.98 -6.71
C THR A 382 -9.35 -43.79 -6.26
N THR A 383 -10.38 -44.03 -5.43
CA THR A 383 -11.21 -42.97 -4.84
C THR A 383 -10.44 -42.15 -3.81
N PHE A 384 -9.54 -42.81 -3.06
CA PHE A 384 -8.69 -42.18 -2.07
C PHE A 384 -7.70 -41.18 -2.70
N ASP A 385 -7.05 -41.55 -3.81
CA ASP A 385 -6.10 -40.68 -4.49
C ASP A 385 -6.74 -39.37 -5.02
N LEU A 386 -8.00 -39.45 -5.48
CA LEU A 386 -8.75 -38.27 -5.94
C LEU A 386 -9.07 -37.31 -4.79
N GLU A 387 -9.55 -37.82 -3.65
CA GLU A 387 -9.89 -37.02 -2.47
C GLU A 387 -8.67 -36.35 -1.84
N VAL A 388 -7.53 -37.07 -1.78
CA VAL A 388 -6.25 -36.52 -1.29
C VAL A 388 -5.71 -35.44 -2.22
N SER A 389 -5.80 -35.62 -3.54
CA SER A 389 -5.37 -34.62 -4.51
C SER A 389 -6.18 -33.32 -4.38
N VAL A 390 -7.50 -33.45 -4.20
CA VAL A 390 -8.40 -32.31 -3.96
C VAL A 390 -8.07 -31.61 -2.64
N ALA A 391 -7.83 -32.35 -1.55
CA ALA A 391 -7.49 -31.75 -0.26
C ALA A 391 -6.12 -31.04 -0.24
N LYS A 392 -5.09 -31.64 -0.87
CA LYS A 392 -3.76 -31.01 -1.03
C LYS A 392 -3.84 -29.70 -1.81
N ARG A 393 -4.70 -29.62 -2.83
CA ARG A 393 -4.93 -28.40 -3.60
C ARG A 393 -5.46 -27.26 -2.72
N PHE A 394 -6.44 -27.54 -1.86
CA PHE A 394 -7.01 -26.55 -0.95
C PHE A 394 -6.06 -26.15 0.18
N PHE A 395 -5.21 -27.07 0.63
CA PHE A 395 -4.14 -26.78 1.59
C PHE A 395 -3.19 -25.68 1.08
N PHE A 396 -2.74 -25.76 -0.18
CA PHE A 396 -1.85 -24.73 -0.74
C PHE A 396 -2.51 -23.36 -0.87
N ILE A 397 -3.80 -23.30 -1.21
CA ILE A 397 -4.57 -22.05 -1.29
C ILE A 397 -4.61 -21.34 0.07
N VAL A 398 -4.86 -22.11 1.13
CA VAL A 398 -4.96 -21.56 2.48
C VAL A 398 -3.62 -21.25 3.09
N PHE A 399 -2.60 -22.05 2.77
CA PHE A 399 -1.24 -21.78 3.18
C PHE A 399 -0.72 -20.46 2.59
N THR A 400 -0.97 -20.18 1.31
CA THR A 400 -0.53 -18.92 0.69
C THR A 400 -1.24 -17.70 1.29
N ASP A 401 -2.55 -17.81 1.59
CA ASP A 401 -3.29 -16.75 2.27
C ASP A 401 -2.77 -16.52 3.71
N ALA A 402 -2.55 -17.61 4.47
CA ALA A 402 -1.96 -17.55 5.82
C ALA A 402 -0.64 -16.77 5.86
N MET A 403 0.26 -17.06 4.92
CA MET A 403 1.58 -16.44 4.86
C MET A 403 1.49 -14.94 4.54
N CYS A 404 0.46 -14.50 3.82
CA CYS A 404 0.24 -13.08 3.54
C CYS A 404 -0.36 -12.33 4.75
N TRP A 405 -1.13 -13.01 5.61
CA TRP A 405 -1.75 -12.41 6.79
C TRP A 405 -0.86 -12.38 8.04
N ILE A 406 0.08 -13.30 8.19
CA ILE A 406 1.02 -13.32 9.34
C ILE A 406 1.73 -11.97 9.55
N PRO A 407 2.34 -11.34 8.52
CA PRO A 407 2.98 -10.03 8.68
C PRO A 407 2.00 -8.94 9.14
N ILE A 408 0.75 -8.99 8.68
CA ILE A 408 -0.28 -8.01 9.00
C ILE A 408 -0.68 -8.13 10.48
N PHE A 409 -0.91 -9.35 10.96
CA PHE A 409 -1.20 -9.60 12.37
C PHE A 409 -0.04 -9.15 13.26
N LEU A 410 1.20 -9.48 12.89
CA LEU A 410 2.39 -9.06 13.64
C LEU A 410 2.51 -7.54 13.71
N LEU A 411 2.36 -6.83 12.58
CA LEU A 411 2.41 -5.37 12.56
C LEU A 411 1.29 -4.74 13.41
N LYS A 412 0.07 -5.29 13.38
CA LYS A 412 -1.02 -4.80 14.22
C LYS A 412 -0.79 -5.04 15.71
N ILE A 413 -0.27 -6.21 16.09
CA ILE A 413 0.10 -6.50 17.48
C ILE A 413 1.22 -5.54 17.95
N LEU A 414 2.26 -5.35 17.15
CA LEU A 414 3.35 -4.42 17.45
C LEU A 414 2.86 -2.97 17.59
N SER A 415 1.92 -2.56 16.74
CA SER A 415 1.26 -1.25 16.83
C SER A 415 0.42 -1.10 18.10
N LEU A 416 -0.25 -2.17 18.57
CA LEU A 416 -0.98 -2.17 19.85
C LEU A 416 -0.03 -2.09 21.05
N LEU A 417 1.14 -2.73 20.98
CA LEU A 417 2.21 -2.67 21.97
C LEU A 417 2.99 -1.32 21.95
N GLN A 418 2.58 -0.38 21.10
CA GLN A 418 3.18 0.96 20.98
C GLN A 418 4.66 0.93 20.60
N VAL A 419 5.10 -0.10 19.88
CA VAL A 419 6.45 -0.16 19.32
C VAL A 419 6.51 0.77 18.10
N GLN A 420 7.55 1.59 18.00
CA GLN A 420 7.76 2.44 16.82
C GLN A 420 8.06 1.58 15.60
N ILE A 421 7.16 1.60 14.61
CA ILE A 421 7.28 0.87 13.35
C ILE A 421 7.66 1.88 12.26
N THR A 422 8.71 1.59 11.50
CA THR A 422 9.08 2.40 10.33
C THR A 422 7.99 2.31 9.25
N GLY A 423 7.47 3.45 8.78
CA GLY A 423 6.43 3.48 7.74
C GLY A 423 6.85 2.80 6.43
N THR A 424 8.15 2.72 6.13
CA THR A 424 8.70 1.90 5.04
C THR A 424 8.26 0.43 5.12
N LEU A 425 8.24 -0.20 6.31
CA LEU A 425 7.79 -1.59 6.45
C LEU A 425 6.30 -1.74 6.13
N ILE A 426 5.49 -0.78 6.55
CA ILE A 426 4.05 -0.75 6.28
C ILE A 426 3.78 -0.65 4.78
N LEU A 427 4.57 0.17 4.06
CA LEU A 427 4.50 0.24 2.59
C LEU A 427 4.76 -1.10 1.93
N TRP A 428 5.83 -1.79 2.32
CA TRP A 428 6.12 -3.11 1.77
C TRP A 428 4.98 -4.08 2.05
N VAL A 429 4.37 -4.07 3.23
CA VAL A 429 3.24 -4.96 3.50
C VAL A 429 2.02 -4.63 2.63
N VAL A 430 1.62 -3.36 2.53
CA VAL A 430 0.41 -2.94 1.79
C VAL A 430 0.57 -3.07 0.28
N ILE A 431 1.75 -2.71 -0.25
CA ILE A 431 1.99 -2.66 -1.70
C ILE A 431 2.54 -3.99 -2.24
N PHE A 432 3.26 -4.76 -1.41
CA PHE A 432 3.90 -6.01 -1.83
C PHE A 432 3.17 -7.25 -1.30
N ILE A 433 3.04 -7.40 0.02
CA ILE A 433 2.56 -8.67 0.62
C ILE A 433 1.06 -8.86 0.40
N LEU A 434 0.25 -7.84 0.72
CA LEU A 434 -1.20 -7.91 0.64
C LEU A 434 -1.72 -8.27 -0.78
N PRO A 435 -1.20 -7.66 -1.86
CA PRO A 435 -1.72 -7.95 -3.21
C PRO A 435 -1.20 -9.26 -3.82
N ILE A 436 -0.09 -9.81 -3.32
CA ILE A 436 0.44 -11.10 -3.80
C ILE A 436 -0.59 -12.21 -3.65
N ASN A 437 -1.37 -12.21 -2.56
CA ASN A 437 -2.42 -13.19 -2.35
C ASN A 437 -3.44 -13.19 -3.50
N SER A 438 -3.95 -12.01 -3.86
CA SER A 438 -4.89 -11.81 -4.98
C SER A 438 -4.28 -12.15 -6.36
N ALA A 439 -2.96 -12.09 -6.50
CA ALA A 439 -2.25 -12.49 -7.73
C ALA A 439 -2.07 -14.03 -7.82
N LEU A 440 -1.82 -14.70 -6.69
CA LEU A 440 -1.61 -16.14 -6.62
C LEU A 440 -2.92 -16.93 -6.70
N ASN A 441 -4.03 -16.37 -6.22
CA ASN A 441 -5.36 -16.98 -6.23
C ASN A 441 -5.74 -17.58 -7.60
N PRO A 442 -5.72 -16.82 -8.73
CA PRO A 442 -5.94 -17.35 -10.08
C PRO A 442 -5.11 -18.58 -10.44
N ILE A 443 -3.82 -18.58 -10.09
CA ILE A 443 -2.86 -19.65 -10.39
C ILE A 443 -3.28 -20.91 -9.62
N LEU A 444 -3.56 -20.75 -8.32
CA LEU A 444 -3.92 -21.84 -7.43
C LEU A 444 -5.30 -22.42 -7.74
N TYR A 445 -6.26 -21.65 -8.28
CA TYR A 445 -7.57 -22.17 -8.70
C TYR A 445 -7.59 -22.77 -10.11
N THR A 446 -6.67 -22.36 -10.98
CA THR A 446 -6.71 -22.71 -12.41
C THR A 446 -5.75 -23.84 -12.74
N ILE A 447 -4.48 -23.71 -12.34
CA ILE A 447 -3.45 -24.71 -12.66
C ILE A 447 -3.71 -26.05 -11.98
N THR A 448 -4.39 -26.04 -10.83
CA THR A 448 -4.69 -27.25 -10.06
C THR A 448 -5.97 -27.97 -10.51
N THR A 449 -6.64 -27.51 -11.56
CA THR A 449 -7.86 -28.16 -12.08
C THR A 449 -7.55 -29.10 -13.23
N SER A 450 -7.94 -30.38 -13.09
CA SER A 450 -7.75 -31.43 -14.09
C SER A 450 -8.22 -31.03 -15.48
N ALA A 451 -9.42 -30.46 -15.61
CA ALA A 451 -9.97 -30.00 -16.88
C ALA A 451 -9.12 -28.91 -17.58
N PHE A 452 -8.45 -28.05 -16.80
CA PHE A 452 -7.54 -27.05 -17.36
C PHE A 452 -6.18 -27.66 -17.71
N GLN A 453 -5.63 -28.50 -16.84
CA GLN A 453 -4.39 -29.23 -17.12
C GLN A 453 -4.51 -30.08 -18.39
N GLU A 454 -5.66 -30.70 -18.62
CA GLU A 454 -5.93 -31.50 -19.80
C GLU A 454 -6.06 -30.65 -21.07
N ARG A 455 -6.74 -29.50 -21.01
CA ARG A 455 -6.78 -28.56 -22.14
C ARG A 455 -5.45 -27.88 -22.42
N LEU A 456 -4.68 -27.56 -21.38
CA LEU A 456 -3.33 -27.03 -21.49
C LEU A 456 -2.41 -28.07 -22.11
N ARG A 457 -2.49 -29.32 -21.66
CA ARG A 457 -1.79 -30.47 -22.26
C ARG A 457 -2.18 -30.62 -23.73
N ASN A 458 -3.47 -30.61 -24.07
CA ASN A 458 -3.93 -30.73 -25.46
C ASN A 458 -3.52 -29.53 -26.33
N SER A 459 -3.41 -28.33 -25.77
CA SER A 459 -2.97 -27.13 -26.50
C SER A 459 -1.45 -27.11 -26.66
N CYS A 460 -0.70 -27.53 -25.64
CA CYS A 460 0.75 -27.70 -25.67
C CYS A 460 1.15 -28.83 -26.64
N MET A 461 0.41 -29.94 -26.67
CA MET A 461 0.58 -31.01 -27.66
C MET A 461 0.32 -30.50 -29.08
N ARG A 462 -0.75 -29.71 -29.31
CA ARG A 462 -1.00 -29.09 -30.62
C ARG A 462 0.06 -28.07 -31.04
N LEU A 463 0.61 -27.28 -30.09
CA LEU A 463 1.74 -26.38 -30.34
C LEU A 463 3.01 -27.16 -30.67
N ARG A 464 3.28 -28.23 -29.93
CA ARG A 464 4.41 -29.15 -30.19
C ARG A 464 4.27 -29.82 -31.54
N GLU A 465 3.08 -30.27 -31.93
CA GLU A 465 2.80 -30.83 -33.27
C GLU A 465 3.01 -29.78 -34.36
N LYS A 466 2.50 -28.55 -34.18
CA LYS A 466 2.74 -27.45 -35.13
C LYS A 466 4.22 -27.11 -35.24
N PHE A 467 4.97 -27.16 -34.14
CA PHE A 467 6.40 -26.91 -34.11
C PHE A 467 7.19 -28.05 -34.76
N MET A 468 6.83 -29.30 -34.51
CA MET A 468 7.42 -30.47 -35.18
C MET A 468 7.12 -30.45 -36.68
N TYR A 469 5.89 -30.13 -37.09
CA TYR A 469 5.52 -29.97 -38.50
C TYR A 469 6.26 -28.81 -39.18
N ALA A 470 6.42 -27.67 -38.49
CA ALA A 470 7.20 -26.54 -38.99
C ALA A 470 8.69 -26.87 -39.11
N SER A 471 9.25 -27.61 -38.14
CA SER A 471 10.63 -28.08 -38.15
C SER A 471 10.88 -29.12 -39.25
N GLU A 472 9.95 -30.04 -39.48
CA GLU A 472 10.00 -31.02 -40.56
C GLU A 472 9.90 -30.33 -41.93
N LYS A 473 8.98 -29.37 -42.08
CA LYS A 473 8.85 -28.56 -43.30
C LYS A 473 10.10 -27.71 -43.57
N PHE A 474 10.76 -27.21 -42.52
CA PHE A 474 12.04 -26.51 -42.63
C PHE A 474 13.17 -27.46 -43.06
N MET A 475 13.22 -28.70 -42.53
CA MET A 475 14.17 -29.72 -43.01
C MET A 475 13.93 -30.13 -44.47
N TYR A 476 12.67 -30.31 -44.90
CA TYR A 476 12.36 -30.61 -46.30
C TYR A 476 12.67 -29.43 -47.24
N ALA A 477 12.47 -28.19 -46.78
CA ALA A 477 12.85 -27.00 -47.54
C ALA A 477 14.38 -26.88 -47.67
N SER A 478 15.14 -27.13 -46.59
CA SER A 478 16.61 -27.10 -46.67
C SER A 478 17.16 -28.25 -47.52
N GLN A 479 16.56 -29.45 -47.47
CA GLN A 479 16.92 -30.55 -48.38
C GLN A 479 16.61 -30.24 -49.85
N ARG A 480 15.52 -29.52 -50.14
CA ARG A 480 15.24 -29.06 -51.51
C ARG A 480 16.26 -28.02 -51.98
N GLU A 481 16.64 -27.06 -51.15
CA GLU A 481 17.68 -26.09 -51.52
C GLU A 481 19.05 -26.77 -51.71
N ILE A 482 19.39 -27.76 -50.88
CA ILE A 482 20.61 -28.57 -51.07
C ILE A 482 20.52 -29.37 -52.38
N HIS A 483 19.37 -29.98 -52.71
CA HIS A 483 19.19 -30.69 -53.98
C HIS A 483 19.25 -29.76 -55.20
N VAL A 484 18.73 -28.53 -55.09
CA VAL A 484 18.81 -27.51 -56.15
C VAL A 484 20.26 -27.04 -56.32
N CYS A 485 20.97 -26.74 -55.22
CA CYS A 485 22.39 -26.40 -55.23
C CYS A 485 23.26 -27.53 -55.79
N ILE A 486 22.97 -28.80 -55.48
CA ILE A 486 23.69 -29.96 -56.05
C ILE A 486 23.35 -30.09 -57.55
N SER A 487 22.11 -29.85 -57.98
CA SER A 487 21.76 -29.91 -59.40
C SER A 487 22.39 -28.79 -60.23
N GLU A 488 22.49 -27.57 -59.68
CA GLU A 488 23.15 -26.44 -60.33
C GLU A 488 24.68 -26.60 -60.34
N SER A 489 25.27 -27.17 -59.28
CA SER A 489 26.71 -27.49 -59.23
C SER A 489 27.11 -28.60 -60.21
N VAL A 490 26.23 -29.58 -60.46
CA VAL A 490 26.47 -30.66 -61.43
C VAL A 490 26.34 -30.17 -62.87
N CYS A 491 25.57 -29.11 -63.15
CA CYS A 491 25.47 -28.51 -64.48
C CYS A 491 26.69 -27.66 -64.91
N VAL A 492 27.61 -27.33 -64.00
CA VAL A 492 28.82 -26.53 -64.32
C VAL A 492 30.04 -27.42 -64.67
N LEU A 493 29.95 -28.74 -64.53
CA LEU A 493 31.04 -29.66 -64.88
C LEU A 493 30.65 -30.69 -65.95
N LYS A 494 31.11 -30.39 -67.19
CA LYS A 494 31.53 -31.27 -68.30
C LYS A 494 30.47 -31.69 -69.34
N PRO A 495 30.83 -31.73 -70.65
CA PRO A 495 31.72 -32.79 -71.14
C PRO A 495 32.72 -32.40 -72.25
N VAL A 496 33.93 -32.97 -72.17
CA VAL A 496 34.82 -33.18 -73.31
C VAL A 496 35.39 -34.60 -73.22
N ILE A 497 35.12 -35.39 -74.27
CA ILE A 497 35.77 -36.63 -74.75
C ILE A 497 35.25 -38.01 -74.28
N SER A 498 34.40 -38.57 -75.16
CA SER A 498 34.56 -39.80 -75.97
C SER A 498 34.49 -41.23 -75.39
N LYS A 499 33.57 -41.97 -76.02
CA LYS A 499 33.68 -43.31 -76.67
C LYS A 499 33.58 -44.60 -75.84
N ARG A 500 32.64 -45.43 -76.36
CA ARG A 500 32.57 -46.92 -76.45
C ARG A 500 31.93 -47.65 -75.25
N ARG A 501 30.75 -48.25 -75.50
CA ARG A 501 30.47 -49.71 -75.67
C ARG A 501 30.35 -50.40 -74.29
N THR A 502 29.38 -51.25 -73.94
CA THR A 502 28.35 -52.05 -74.63
C THR A 502 27.59 -52.79 -73.52
N HIS A 503 26.28 -53.07 -73.72
CA HIS A 503 25.49 -54.24 -73.23
C HIS A 503 25.56 -54.63 -71.72
N THR A 504 24.52 -55.04 -70.99
CA THR A 504 23.15 -55.50 -71.24
C THR A 504 22.42 -55.61 -69.90
N TRP A 505 21.09 -55.59 -70.00
CA TRP A 505 20.04 -55.85 -69.02
C TRP A 505 20.23 -57.07 -68.10
N VAL A 506 19.63 -57.02 -66.89
CA VAL A 506 18.48 -57.85 -66.44
C VAL A 506 18.12 -57.50 -64.98
N ARG A 507 16.82 -57.55 -64.68
CA ARG A 507 16.14 -57.17 -63.42
C ARG A 507 15.68 -58.46 -62.66
N PRO A 508 14.94 -58.36 -61.54
CA PRO A 508 15.20 -58.83 -60.16
C PRO A 508 14.54 -60.22 -59.87
N PRO A 509 14.33 -60.76 -58.62
CA PRO A 509 13.30 -60.23 -57.68
C PRO A 509 13.43 -60.56 -56.15
N SER A 510 12.61 -59.84 -55.36
CA SER A 510 11.85 -60.16 -54.11
C SER A 510 12.26 -61.30 -53.13
N ILE A 511 12.04 -61.08 -51.82
CA ILE A 511 11.13 -61.83 -50.91
C ILE A 511 11.10 -61.17 -49.50
N ALA A 512 9.93 -61.18 -48.85
CA ALA A 512 9.61 -60.63 -47.52
C ALA A 512 9.76 -61.69 -46.38
N PRO A 513 9.10 -61.54 -45.21
CA PRO A 513 9.53 -60.94 -43.93
C PRO A 513 9.69 -62.00 -42.79
N TRP A 514 9.58 -61.59 -41.51
CA TRP A 514 9.41 -62.34 -40.20
C TRP A 514 10.54 -61.96 -39.19
N SER A 515 10.43 -61.96 -37.86
CA SER A 515 9.36 -62.00 -36.84
C SER A 515 10.03 -61.70 -35.48
N SER A 516 9.24 -61.51 -34.42
CA SER A 516 9.58 -61.11 -33.04
C SER A 516 10.35 -62.11 -32.17
N SER A 517 10.93 -61.56 -31.08
CA SER A 517 11.29 -62.15 -29.75
C SER A 517 12.75 -62.57 -29.54
N ASP A 518 13.46 -61.95 -28.58
CA ASP A 518 13.95 -62.64 -27.36
C ASP A 518 14.88 -61.80 -26.45
N ALA A 519 14.65 -61.99 -25.14
CA ALA A 519 15.58 -62.14 -24.02
C ALA A 519 16.51 -61.01 -23.50
N HIS A 520 16.19 -60.63 -22.26
CA HIS A 520 17.02 -60.63 -21.04
C HIS A 520 18.11 -59.58 -20.73
N VAL A 521 17.98 -59.13 -19.47
CA VAL A 521 18.81 -58.29 -18.58
C VAL A 521 20.12 -58.98 -18.18
N PRO A 522 21.17 -58.23 -17.78
CA PRO A 522 21.60 -58.37 -16.39
C PRO A 522 21.94 -57.03 -15.68
N THR A 523 21.84 -57.11 -14.36
CA THR A 523 22.09 -56.11 -13.31
C THR A 523 23.50 -56.24 -12.67
N VAL A 524 23.87 -55.22 -11.88
CA VAL A 524 24.90 -55.15 -10.80
C VAL A 524 26.35 -54.93 -11.30
N GLY A 525 27.24 -54.09 -10.74
CA GLY A 525 27.26 -53.17 -9.61
C GLY A 525 28.72 -52.91 -9.14
N ALA A 526 28.95 -51.75 -8.53
CA ALA A 526 29.94 -51.45 -7.46
C ALA A 526 31.46 -51.23 -7.74
N PHE A 527 31.99 -50.20 -7.04
CA PHE A 527 33.39 -49.87 -6.66
C PHE A 527 34.44 -49.71 -7.80
N GLY A 528 35.40 -48.78 -7.80
CA GLY A 528 35.97 -47.86 -6.81
C GLY A 528 37.42 -47.53 -7.25
N SER A 529 37.93 -46.36 -6.87
CA SER A 529 39.35 -45.93 -6.79
C SER A 529 40.22 -45.74 -8.06
N ALA A 530 40.46 -44.46 -8.35
CA ALA A 530 41.75 -43.74 -8.22
C ALA A 530 42.94 -43.96 -9.20
N GLN A 531 43.62 -42.81 -9.42
CA GLN A 531 44.94 -42.56 -10.05
C GLN A 531 44.96 -42.66 -11.59
N GLY A 532 45.51 -41.71 -12.34
CA GLY A 532 46.25 -40.50 -11.99
C GLY A 532 47.13 -40.08 -13.18
N SER A 533 47.49 -38.79 -13.18
CA SER A 533 48.67 -38.18 -13.79
C SER A 533 48.63 -37.63 -15.23
N ASN A 534 48.89 -36.31 -15.24
CA ASN A 534 49.87 -35.59 -16.06
C ASN A 534 49.48 -35.19 -17.49
N GLN A 535 49.80 -34.00 -18.00
CA GLN A 535 50.39 -32.72 -17.54
C GLN A 535 50.34 -31.85 -18.84
N ILE A 536 50.27 -30.52 -18.84
CA ILE A 536 51.38 -29.60 -19.21
C ILE A 536 50.76 -28.23 -19.61
N ARG A 537 51.15 -27.18 -18.86
CA ARG A 537 51.52 -25.79 -19.24
C ARG A 537 50.50 -24.85 -19.92
N ASP A 538 50.49 -23.52 -19.71
CA ASP A 538 51.40 -22.59 -19.04
C ASP A 538 50.64 -21.30 -18.62
N HIS A 539 51.10 -20.72 -17.50
CA HIS A 539 51.19 -19.32 -17.05
C HIS A 539 50.42 -18.18 -17.75
N ALA A 540 49.68 -17.37 -16.96
CA ALA A 540 50.13 -16.05 -16.49
C ALA A 540 49.17 -15.45 -15.43
N ASN A 541 49.75 -15.04 -14.30
CA ASN A 541 49.16 -14.39 -13.12
C ASN A 541 49.00 -12.86 -13.31
N VAL A 542 48.19 -12.29 -12.41
CA VAL A 542 48.46 -11.13 -11.50
C VAL A 542 47.24 -10.19 -11.51
N SER A 543 46.32 -10.26 -10.53
CA SER A 543 46.31 -9.72 -9.14
C SER A 543 45.81 -8.27 -9.02
N ASP A 544 44.74 -8.16 -8.21
CA ASP A 544 44.44 -7.15 -7.17
C ASP A 544 44.26 -5.67 -7.51
N LEU A 545 43.12 -5.11 -7.08
CA LEU A 545 43.07 -3.87 -6.28
C LEU A 545 41.66 -3.58 -5.70
N VAL A 546 41.64 -3.47 -4.36
CA VAL A 546 40.70 -2.81 -3.43
C VAL A 546 39.43 -3.55 -3.01
#